data_AF-A0A6J4BWR7-F1
#
_entry.id   AF-A0A6J4BWR7-F1
#
_cell.length_a   1.000
_cell.length_b   1.000
_cell.length_c   1.000
_cell.angle_alpha   90.00
_cell.angle_beta   90.00
_cell.angle_gamma   90.00
#
_symmetry.space_group_name_H-M   'P 1'
#
loop_
_entity.id
_entity.type
_entity.pdbx_description
1 polymer ?
#
loop_
_entity_poly.entity_id
_entity_poly.type
_entity_poly.pdbx_seq_one_letter_code
_entity_poly.pdbx_strand_id
1 'polypeptide(L)'
;MIAARRVLSPPAFILCAFAFSVMATPARADPCEGRLPSQPGQQFSGTVRYVGDGDGLCVGNSSDPNTWIEVRLADFDAPELHSPDGRLSKSLLERVAFGQNVTCEARRGRRGRVIVFDRVIAVCRVHGRSIGDLLRARHAPEGGN
;
A
#
# COMPACT_ATOMS: atom_id res chain seq x y z
N MET A 1 -50.57 30.28 53.31
CA MET A 1 -49.78 30.90 52.23
C MET A 1 -48.73 29.91 51.78
N ILE A 2 -48.86 29.39 50.56
CA ILE A 2 -48.00 28.36 49.95
C ILE A 2 -46.88 29.09 49.21
N ALA A 3 -45.61 28.88 49.61
CA ALA A 3 -44.46 29.37 48.85
C ALA A 3 -43.93 28.23 47.96
N ALA A 4 -43.99 28.46 46.65
CA ALA A 4 -43.58 27.52 45.62
C ALA A 4 -42.06 27.54 45.38
N ARG A 5 -41.51 26.33 45.29
CA ARG A 5 -40.33 25.82 44.56
C ARG A 5 -39.37 26.81 43.89
N ARG A 6 -38.07 26.45 43.94
CA ARG A 6 -37.25 26.25 42.72
C ARG A 6 -36.15 25.23 43.00
N VAL A 7 -36.35 24.00 42.52
CA VAL A 7 -35.30 22.99 42.38
C VAL A 7 -34.47 23.41 41.17
N LEU A 8 -33.16 23.64 41.37
CA LEU A 8 -32.23 23.88 40.28
C LEU A 8 -32.12 22.61 39.44
N SER A 9 -32.60 22.65 38.20
CA SER A 9 -32.28 21.65 37.18
C SER A 9 -30.91 22.00 36.57
N PRO A 10 -29.97 21.04 36.43
CA PRO A 10 -28.76 21.29 35.66
C PRO A 10 -29.13 21.38 34.17
N PRO A 11 -28.45 22.23 33.39
CA PRO A 11 -28.75 22.42 31.98
C PRO A 11 -28.47 21.14 31.19
N ALA A 12 -29.47 20.70 30.42
CA ALA A 12 -29.45 19.50 29.56
C ALA A 12 -28.43 19.53 28.40
N PHE A 13 -27.45 20.45 28.40
CA PHE A 13 -26.50 20.66 27.31
C PHE A 13 -25.17 19.92 27.46
N ILE A 14 -24.89 19.28 28.61
CA ILE A 14 -23.59 18.62 28.84
C ILE A 14 -23.56 17.16 28.34
N LEU A 15 -24.72 16.56 27.98
CA LEU A 15 -24.79 15.14 27.61
C LEU A 15 -24.63 14.82 26.10
N CYS A 16 -24.51 15.81 25.21
CA CYS A 16 -24.41 15.53 23.76
C CYS A 16 -22.97 15.43 23.21
N ALA A 17 -21.93 15.79 23.96
CA ALA A 17 -20.57 15.89 23.42
C ALA A 17 -19.77 14.57 23.43
N PHE A 18 -20.27 13.49 24.05
CA PHE A 18 -19.51 12.25 24.25
C PHE A 18 -19.85 11.12 23.26
N ALA A 19 -20.81 11.30 22.35
CA ALA A 19 -21.38 10.21 21.57
C ALA A 19 -20.72 9.95 20.20
N PHE A 20 -19.70 10.72 19.79
CA PHE A 20 -19.11 10.62 18.43
C PHE A 20 -17.75 9.90 18.34
N SER A 21 -17.25 9.34 19.44
CA SER A 21 -15.83 8.93 19.55
C SER A 21 -15.49 7.50 19.11
N VAL A 22 -16.44 6.67 18.64
CA VAL A 22 -16.23 5.20 18.59
C VAL A 22 -16.31 4.58 17.18
N MET A 23 -16.19 5.36 16.11
CA MET A 23 -16.05 4.81 14.75
C MET A 23 -14.64 5.01 14.20
N ALA A 24 -13.63 4.55 14.94
CA ALA A 24 -12.29 4.39 14.39
C ALA A 24 -12.21 3.01 13.72
N THR A 25 -12.51 2.94 12.41
CA THR A 25 -12.14 1.76 11.62
C THR A 25 -10.62 1.70 11.53
N PRO A 26 -9.98 0.54 11.78
CA PRO A 26 -8.54 0.44 11.59
C PRO A 26 -8.21 0.77 10.12
N ALA A 27 -7.43 1.82 9.91
CA ALA A 27 -6.87 2.11 8.61
C ALA A 27 -5.82 1.05 8.30
N ARG A 28 -6.16 0.06 7.45
CA ARG A 28 -5.15 -0.83 6.87
C ARG A 28 -4.40 -0.05 5.80
N ALA A 29 -3.12 0.23 6.05
CA ALA A 29 -2.28 1.01 5.14
C ALA A 29 -1.86 0.19 3.90
N ASP A 30 -1.81 -1.14 4.02
CA ASP A 30 -1.57 -2.07 2.92
C ASP A 30 -2.61 -3.21 2.94
N PRO A 31 -3.30 -3.50 1.82
CA PRO A 31 -4.32 -4.54 1.78
C PRO A 31 -3.76 -5.94 1.50
N CYS A 32 -2.45 -6.17 1.43
CA CYS A 32 -1.92 -7.36 0.76
C CYS A 32 -1.47 -8.41 1.78
N GLU A 33 -2.28 -9.46 1.96
CA GLU A 33 -2.05 -10.48 3.00
C GLU A 33 -1.68 -11.86 2.42
N GLY A 34 -1.41 -11.91 1.11
CA GLY A 34 -1.09 -13.14 0.38
C GLY A 34 0.25 -13.73 0.80
N ARG A 35 0.35 -15.06 0.68
CA ARG A 35 1.58 -15.79 1.00
C ARG A 35 2.73 -15.36 0.08
N LEU A 36 3.81 -14.88 0.68
CA LEU A 36 4.99 -14.42 -0.06
C LEU A 36 5.83 -15.58 -0.61
N PRO A 37 6.31 -15.47 -1.86
CA PRO A 37 7.43 -16.27 -2.36
C PRO A 37 8.67 -16.07 -1.49
N SER A 38 9.28 -17.15 -1.02
CA SER A 38 10.39 -17.09 -0.05
C SER A 38 11.75 -17.49 -0.63
N GLN A 39 11.77 -17.99 -1.87
CA GLN A 39 12.98 -18.45 -2.53
C GLN A 39 13.37 -17.53 -3.70
N PRO A 40 14.67 -17.23 -3.89
CA PRO A 40 15.11 -16.48 -5.05
C PRO A 40 14.88 -17.30 -6.33
N GLY A 41 14.42 -16.64 -7.39
CA GLY A 41 14.04 -17.28 -8.65
C GLY A 41 12.61 -17.85 -8.66
N GLN A 42 11.91 -17.86 -7.51
CA GLN A 42 10.52 -18.27 -7.47
C GLN A 42 9.66 -17.29 -8.29
N GLN A 43 8.95 -17.83 -9.27
CA GLN A 43 8.08 -17.06 -10.15
C GLN A 43 6.65 -17.03 -9.61
N PHE A 44 5.97 -15.92 -9.85
CA PHE A 44 4.55 -15.74 -9.60
C PHE A 44 3.97 -14.75 -10.60
N SER A 45 2.65 -14.74 -10.75
CA SER A 45 1.99 -13.86 -11.72
C SER A 45 0.58 -13.50 -11.27
N GLY A 46 0.07 -12.42 -11.84
CA GLY A 46 -1.30 -11.98 -11.65
C GLY A 46 -1.49 -10.53 -12.07
N THR A 47 -2.68 -10.01 -11.81
CA THR A 47 -2.99 -8.61 -12.08
C THR A 47 -2.43 -7.72 -10.96
N VAL A 48 -1.93 -6.54 -11.30
CA VAL A 48 -1.61 -5.52 -10.30
C VAL A 48 -2.91 -4.93 -9.76
N ARG A 49 -3.20 -5.21 -8.49
CA ARG A 49 -4.48 -4.88 -7.83
C ARG A 49 -4.40 -3.61 -6.98
N TYR A 50 -3.21 -3.26 -6.52
CA TYR A 50 -2.95 -2.11 -5.67
C TYR A 50 -1.54 -1.57 -5.90
N VAL A 51 -1.37 -0.26 -5.72
CA VAL A 51 -0.08 0.44 -5.76
C VAL A 51 0.03 1.27 -4.48
N GLY A 52 0.99 0.90 -3.62
CA GLY A 52 1.20 1.53 -2.32
C GLY A 52 1.97 2.84 -2.45
N ASP A 53 3.13 2.79 -3.10
CA ASP A 53 4.07 3.89 -3.31
C ASP A 53 4.70 3.83 -4.72
N GLY A 54 5.90 4.37 -4.94
CA GLY A 54 6.57 4.39 -6.25
C GLY A 54 7.33 3.11 -6.63
N ASP A 55 7.54 2.18 -5.69
CA ASP A 55 8.19 0.88 -5.94
C ASP A 55 7.48 -0.33 -5.28
N GLY A 56 6.36 -0.08 -4.61
CA GLY A 56 5.54 -1.03 -3.87
C GLY A 56 4.18 -1.23 -4.52
N LEU A 57 3.85 -2.49 -4.83
CA LEU A 57 2.61 -2.88 -5.49
C LEU A 57 2.14 -4.26 -5.02
N CYS A 58 0.88 -4.59 -5.31
CA CYS A 58 0.35 -5.92 -5.01
C CYS A 58 -0.15 -6.66 -6.25
N VAL A 59 0.18 -7.93 -6.32
CA VAL A 59 -0.13 -8.82 -7.44
C VAL A 59 -1.09 -9.91 -6.99
N GLY A 60 -2.22 -10.06 -7.69
CA GLY A 60 -3.21 -11.07 -7.35
C GLY A 60 -4.16 -11.41 -8.50
N ASN A 61 -4.56 -12.68 -8.56
CA ASN A 61 -5.49 -13.16 -9.59
C ASN A 61 -6.95 -12.88 -9.25
N SER A 62 -7.29 -12.75 -7.96
CA SER A 62 -8.65 -12.49 -7.50
C SER A 62 -8.81 -11.03 -7.02
N SER A 63 -10.05 -10.62 -6.72
CA SER A 63 -10.34 -9.37 -6.02
C SER A 63 -10.21 -9.47 -4.49
N ASP A 64 -9.85 -10.65 -3.94
CA ASP A 64 -9.67 -10.86 -2.51
C ASP A 64 -8.27 -10.41 -2.05
N PRO A 65 -8.15 -9.34 -1.25
CA PRO A 65 -6.88 -8.82 -0.74
C PRO A 65 -6.04 -9.86 0.00
N ASN A 66 -6.68 -10.85 0.62
CA ASN A 66 -5.98 -11.91 1.36
C ASN A 66 -5.13 -12.83 0.46
N THR A 67 -5.30 -12.71 -0.86
CA THR A 67 -4.57 -13.49 -1.85
C THR A 67 -3.51 -12.68 -2.59
N TRP A 68 -3.42 -11.38 -2.33
CA TRP A 68 -2.52 -10.49 -3.05
C TRP A 68 -1.13 -10.53 -2.44
N ILE A 69 -0.13 -10.75 -3.29
CA ILE A 69 1.27 -10.79 -2.89
C ILE A 69 1.80 -9.35 -2.90
N GLU A 70 2.26 -8.86 -1.74
CA GLU A 70 2.92 -7.56 -1.63
C GLU A 70 4.35 -7.63 -2.18
N VAL A 71 4.67 -6.72 -3.10
CA VAL A 71 5.94 -6.70 -3.84
C VAL A 71 6.64 -5.36 -3.66
N ARG A 72 7.92 -5.41 -3.30
CA ARG A 72 8.88 -4.32 -3.52
C ARG A 72 9.66 -4.59 -4.81
N LEU A 73 9.67 -3.64 -5.74
CA LEU A 73 10.45 -3.75 -6.97
C LEU A 73 11.94 -3.84 -6.66
N ALA A 74 12.61 -4.84 -7.22
CA ALA A 74 14.03 -5.08 -7.00
C ALA A 74 14.93 -4.24 -7.93
N ASP A 75 14.37 -3.73 -9.02
CA ASP A 75 15.08 -3.04 -10.10
C ASP A 75 14.74 -1.53 -10.18
N PHE A 76 14.07 -0.98 -9.18
CA PHE A 76 13.72 0.44 -9.09
C PHE A 76 13.54 0.85 -7.62
N ASP A 77 14.23 1.90 -7.18
CA ASP A 77 14.12 2.45 -5.82
C ASP A 77 13.48 3.84 -5.88
N ALA A 78 12.19 3.93 -5.56
CA ALA A 78 11.43 5.16 -5.69
C ALA A 78 11.51 6.03 -4.42
N PRO A 79 11.44 7.36 -4.52
CA PRO A 79 11.30 8.23 -3.35
C PRO A 79 10.10 7.84 -2.47
N GLU A 80 10.30 7.90 -1.16
CA GLU A 80 9.26 7.61 -0.17
C GLU A 80 8.00 8.43 -0.41
N LEU A 81 6.82 7.88 -0.12
CA LEU A 81 5.53 8.51 -0.45
C LEU A 81 5.37 9.92 0.15
N HIS A 82 5.99 10.17 1.31
CA HIS A 82 5.94 11.46 1.99
C HIS A 82 6.99 12.47 1.48
N SER A 83 7.90 12.07 0.60
CA SER A 83 8.87 12.96 -0.03
C SER A 83 8.20 13.84 -1.09
N PRO A 84 8.84 14.94 -1.54
CA PRO A 84 8.29 15.81 -2.58
C PRO A 84 7.90 15.06 -3.86
N ASP A 85 8.70 14.07 -4.25
CA ASP A 85 8.54 13.32 -5.50
C ASP A 85 7.83 11.95 -5.32
N GLY A 86 7.51 11.56 -4.08
CA GLY A 86 6.90 10.26 -3.79
C GLY A 86 5.55 10.06 -4.45
N ARG A 87 4.68 11.09 -4.42
CA ARG A 87 3.37 11.04 -5.08
C ARG A 87 3.47 10.97 -6.60
N LEU A 88 4.45 11.65 -7.19
CA LEU A 88 4.70 11.57 -8.63
C LEU A 88 5.15 10.16 -9.02
N SER A 89 6.06 9.57 -8.24
CA SER A 89 6.59 8.22 -8.45
C SER A 89 5.49 7.17 -8.37
N LYS A 90 4.63 7.26 -7.34
CA LYS A 90 3.42 6.42 -7.22
C LYS A 90 2.52 6.54 -8.45
N SER A 91 2.20 7.76 -8.86
CA SER A 91 1.32 8.00 -10.02
C SER A 91 1.91 7.44 -11.32
N LEU A 92 3.24 7.45 -11.47
CA LEU A 92 3.91 6.82 -12.61
C LEU A 92 3.81 5.30 -12.54
N LEU A 93 3.99 4.69 -11.36
CA LEU A 93 3.82 3.25 -11.18
C LEU A 93 2.39 2.80 -11.49
N GLU A 94 1.39 3.54 -11.02
CA GLU A 94 -0.01 3.31 -11.37
C GLU A 94 -0.23 3.32 -12.89
N ARG A 95 0.29 4.33 -13.60
CA ARG A 95 0.16 4.42 -15.06
C ARG A 95 0.81 3.27 -15.83
N VAL A 96 1.89 2.67 -15.32
CA VAL A 96 2.61 1.61 -16.05
C VAL A 96 2.12 0.21 -15.71
N ALA A 97 1.65 0.00 -14.48
CA ALA A 97 1.46 -1.34 -13.95
C ALA A 97 0.01 -1.62 -13.50
N PHE A 98 -0.74 -0.63 -13.03
CA PHE A 98 -2.06 -0.89 -12.44
C PHE A 98 -3.02 -1.56 -13.45
N GLY A 99 -3.69 -2.62 -13.01
CA GLY A 99 -4.59 -3.41 -13.84
C GLY A 99 -3.90 -4.25 -14.93
N GLN A 100 -2.58 -4.18 -15.07
CA GLN A 100 -1.84 -5.04 -16.00
C GLN A 100 -1.60 -6.41 -15.38
N ASN A 101 -1.58 -7.45 -16.22
CA ASN A 101 -1.08 -8.74 -15.82
C ASN A 101 0.46 -8.73 -15.85
N VAL A 102 1.08 -9.19 -14.77
CA VAL A 102 2.54 -9.18 -14.61
C VAL A 102 3.08 -10.57 -14.32
N THR A 103 4.31 -10.81 -14.76
CA THR A 103 5.12 -11.94 -14.32
C THR A 103 6.25 -11.40 -13.45
N CYS A 104 6.35 -11.92 -12.24
CA CYS A 104 7.32 -11.50 -11.25
C CYS A 104 8.24 -12.66 -10.88
N GLU A 105 9.49 -12.32 -10.61
CA GLU A 105 10.49 -13.27 -10.13
C GLU A 105 11.12 -12.73 -8.86
N ALA A 106 11.03 -13.51 -7.78
CA ALA A 106 11.60 -13.14 -6.49
C ALA A 106 13.14 -13.04 -6.58
N ARG A 107 13.71 -11.96 -6.04
CA ARG A 107 15.14 -11.67 -6.05
C ARG A 107 15.68 -11.47 -4.65
N ARG A 108 17.00 -11.59 -4.53
CA ARG A 108 17.70 -11.13 -3.32
C ARG A 108 17.86 -9.62 -3.40
N GLY A 109 17.47 -8.90 -2.34
CA GLY A 109 17.82 -7.49 -2.18
C GLY A 109 19.26 -7.30 -1.72
N ARG A 110 19.63 -6.04 -1.44
CA ARG A 110 21.00 -5.62 -1.07
C ARG A 110 21.62 -6.40 0.09
N ARG A 111 20.79 -6.88 1.04
CA ARG A 111 21.23 -7.67 2.21
C ARG A 111 21.06 -9.19 2.04
N GLY A 112 20.88 -9.68 0.82
CA GLY A 112 20.72 -11.11 0.52
C GLY A 112 19.35 -11.71 0.85
N ARG A 113 18.45 -10.94 1.47
CA ARG A 113 17.08 -11.36 1.81
C ARG A 113 16.16 -11.31 0.59
N VAL A 114 15.22 -12.25 0.51
CA VAL A 114 14.14 -12.26 -0.51
C VAL A 114 12.90 -11.53 -0.01
N ILE A 115 12.63 -11.60 1.30
CA ILE A 115 11.51 -10.92 1.96
C ILE A 115 12.06 -9.87 2.90
N VAL A 116 11.50 -8.66 2.83
CA VAL A 116 11.76 -7.55 3.74
C VAL A 116 10.42 -7.08 4.29
N PHE A 117 10.28 -7.10 5.62
CA PHE A 117 9.00 -6.91 6.31
C PHE A 117 7.93 -7.89 5.80
N ASP A 118 6.85 -7.37 5.25
CA ASP A 118 5.68 -8.00 4.65
C ASP A 118 5.77 -8.16 3.12
N ARG A 119 6.90 -7.79 2.52
CA ARG A 119 7.03 -7.71 1.04
C ARG A 119 8.05 -8.68 0.51
N VAL A 120 7.74 -9.30 -0.64
CA VAL A 120 8.76 -9.97 -1.45
C VAL A 120 9.49 -8.95 -2.31
N ILE A 121 10.81 -9.06 -2.41
CA ILE A 121 11.63 -8.30 -3.36
C ILE A 121 11.58 -9.03 -4.70
N ALA A 122 11.08 -8.40 -5.76
CA ALA A 122 10.93 -9.07 -7.05
C ALA A 122 11.14 -8.11 -8.23
N VAL A 123 11.55 -8.66 -9.38
CA VAL A 123 11.46 -7.94 -10.66
C VAL A 123 10.18 -8.37 -11.34
N CYS A 124 9.25 -7.44 -11.51
CA CYS A 124 7.99 -7.67 -12.21
C CYS A 124 8.04 -7.12 -13.63
N ARG A 125 7.37 -7.80 -14.56
CA ARG A 125 7.35 -7.47 -15.99
C ARG A 125 5.94 -7.30 -16.50
N VAL A 126 5.72 -6.22 -17.24
CA VAL A 126 4.50 -5.96 -18.03
C VAL A 126 4.87 -6.21 -19.50
N HIS A 127 4.18 -7.14 -20.15
CA HIS A 127 4.45 -7.51 -21.56
C HIS A 127 5.93 -7.80 -21.84
N GLY A 128 6.61 -8.48 -20.90
CA GLY A 128 8.02 -8.86 -21.02
C GLY A 128 9.05 -7.78 -20.65
N ARG A 129 8.65 -6.51 -20.49
CA ARG A 129 9.53 -5.42 -20.06
C ARG A 129 9.47 -5.22 -18.55
N SER A 130 10.61 -4.98 -17.89
CA SER A 130 10.58 -4.74 -16.44
C SER A 130 9.85 -3.45 -16.11
N ILE A 131 9.17 -3.43 -14.97
CA ILE A 131 8.49 -2.23 -14.50
C ILE A 131 9.50 -1.11 -14.22
N GLY A 132 10.68 -1.44 -13.67
CA GLY A 132 11.75 -0.47 -13.47
C GLY A 132 12.17 0.22 -14.78
N ASP A 133 12.33 -0.52 -15.87
CA ASP A 133 12.66 0.06 -17.18
C ASP A 133 11.51 0.92 -17.74
N LEU A 134 10.25 0.53 -17.50
CA LEU A 134 9.07 1.29 -17.90
C LEU A 134 8.93 2.61 -17.13
N LEU A 135 9.35 2.62 -15.87
CA LEU A 135 9.41 3.82 -15.02
C LEU A 135 10.53 4.75 -15.49
N ARG A 136 11.74 4.22 -15.70
CA ARG A 136 12.88 5.00 -16.25
C ARG A 136 12.58 5.63 -17.59
N ALA A 137 11.93 4.89 -18.49
CA ALA A 137 11.51 5.41 -19.80
C ALA A 137 10.53 6.59 -19.71
N ARG A 138 9.89 6.79 -18.55
CA ARG A 138 9.00 7.93 -18.25
C ARG A 138 9.64 8.96 -17.32
N HIS A 139 10.95 8.85 -17.08
CA HIS A 139 11.69 9.72 -16.16
C HIS A 139 11.09 9.74 -14.75
N ALA A 140 10.66 8.56 -14.26
CA ALA A 140 10.23 8.44 -12.88
C ALA A 140 11.38 8.79 -11.92
N PRO A 141 11.12 9.56 -10.85
CA PRO A 141 12.13 9.85 -9.84
C PRO A 141 12.69 8.56 -9.21
N GLU A 142 14.02 8.49 -9.07
CA GLU A 142 14.75 7.43 -8.37
C GLU A 142 15.51 8.04 -7.18
N GLY A 143 15.74 7.23 -6.14
CA GLY A 143 16.54 7.64 -4.97
C GLY A 143 15.81 7.54 -3.63
N GLY A 144 14.89 6.57 -3.47
CA GLY A 144 14.40 6.18 -2.15
C GLY A 144 15.49 5.54 -1.29
N ASN A 145 15.28 5.53 0.04
CA ASN A 145 16.23 4.96 1.02
C ASN A 145 15.81 3.57 1.48
#